data_AF-X0Q5Q7-F1
#
_entry.id   AF-X0Q5Q7-F1
#
_cell.length_a   1.000
_cell.length_b   1.000
_cell.length_c   1.000
_cell.angle_alpha   90.00
_cell.angle_beta   90.00
_cell.angle_gamma   90.00
#
_symmetry.space_group_name_H-M   'P 1'
#
loop_
_entity.id
_entity.type
_entity.pdbx_description
1 polymer ?
#
loop_
_entity_poly.entity_id
_entity_poly.type
_entity_poly.pdbx_seq_one_letter_code
_entity_poly.pdbx_strand_id
1 'polypeptide(L)'
;MNQTTTKDATQNTETPISSAKKDMVKTENPPKQAFYDFYLDEHQNIACRRLHFAGSSFGLLGLAKSVKTGSAKPLVKGIAAGYACAWVGHFFFEKNKPASFKFPLKSFVSDFRMYSDVLRGNLSLRDRKFDKAR
;
A
#
# COMPACT_ATOMS: atom_id res chain seq x y z
N MET A 1 -47.56 -23.94 53.42
CA MET A 1 -46.22 -23.33 53.59
C MET A 1 -45.17 -24.25 52.96
N ASN A 2 -44.08 -23.65 52.46
CA ASN A 2 -43.02 -24.19 51.57
C ASN A 2 -42.53 -25.63 51.76
N GLN A 3 -42.23 -26.28 50.61
CA GLN A 3 -40.90 -26.82 50.21
C GLN A 3 -40.90 -27.06 48.67
N THR A 4 -39.81 -27.04 47.87
CA THR A 4 -38.47 -26.39 47.99
C THR A 4 -37.84 -26.21 46.58
N THR A 5 -37.07 -25.13 46.42
CA THR A 5 -36.04 -24.75 45.42
C THR A 5 -35.37 -25.93 44.64
N THR A 6 -35.47 -26.08 43.30
CA THR A 6 -34.87 -25.35 42.14
C THR A 6 -33.59 -25.99 41.56
N LYS A 7 -33.75 -26.59 40.37
CA LYS A 7 -32.88 -26.61 39.15
C LYS A 7 -31.35 -26.75 39.29
N ASP A 8 -30.81 -27.82 38.69
CA ASP A 8 -29.40 -27.93 38.30
C ASP A 8 -28.98 -26.85 37.29
N ALA A 9 -27.75 -26.36 37.42
CA ALA A 9 -27.17 -25.36 36.51
C ALA A 9 -25.65 -25.57 36.29
N THR A 10 -25.29 -25.78 35.02
CA THR A 10 -24.16 -25.16 34.30
C THR A 10 -22.72 -25.28 34.83
N GLN A 11 -21.84 -25.89 34.02
CA GLN A 11 -20.69 -25.26 33.32
C GLN A 11 -19.98 -26.33 32.45
N ASN A 12 -20.13 -26.33 31.12
CA ASN A 12 -19.48 -25.46 30.11
C ASN A 12 -17.96 -25.68 29.96
N THR A 13 -17.53 -26.28 28.84
CA THR A 13 -16.49 -25.76 27.92
C THR A 13 -16.67 -26.41 26.55
N GLU A 14 -16.51 -25.64 25.46
CA GLU A 14 -16.71 -26.07 24.05
C GLU A 14 -15.65 -27.11 23.58
N THR A 15 -15.84 -28.08 22.68
CA THR A 15 -16.62 -28.19 21.41
C THR A 15 -15.97 -27.39 20.24
N PRO A 16 -15.83 -27.89 19.00
CA PRO A 16 -15.40 -29.24 18.60
C PRO A 16 -14.39 -29.28 17.40
N ILE A 17 -13.69 -30.41 17.29
CA ILE A 17 -13.41 -31.18 16.05
C ILE A 17 -12.89 -30.44 14.80
N SER A 18 -11.59 -30.63 14.56
CA SER A 18 -10.92 -30.58 13.25
C SER A 18 -11.62 -31.42 12.17
N SER A 19 -11.83 -30.89 10.96
CA SER A 19 -11.48 -31.59 9.71
C SER A 19 -11.70 -30.78 8.40
N ALA A 20 -10.80 -31.05 7.45
CA ALA A 20 -10.93 -30.92 5.99
C ALA A 20 -10.78 -29.56 5.26
N LYS A 21 -10.04 -29.66 4.14
CA LYS A 21 -9.72 -28.69 3.05
C LYS A 21 -8.48 -27.83 3.35
N LYS A 22 -7.33 -28.01 2.69
CA LYS A 22 -7.04 -28.32 1.26
C LYS A 22 -7.74 -27.38 0.27
N ASP A 23 -7.52 -26.09 0.46
CA ASP A 23 -7.72 -25.10 -0.59
C ASP A 23 -6.38 -24.51 -1.02
N MET A 24 -5.94 -25.06 -2.15
CA MET A 24 -4.98 -24.54 -3.12
C MET A 24 -4.82 -23.02 -3.06
N VAL A 25 -3.58 -22.53 -2.86
CA VAL A 25 -3.27 -21.09 -2.84
C VAL A 25 -3.68 -20.47 -4.17
N LYS A 26 -4.86 -19.87 -4.17
CA LYS A 26 -5.42 -19.19 -5.31
C LYS A 26 -4.67 -17.88 -5.44
N THR A 27 -4.06 -17.63 -6.59
CA THR A 27 -3.48 -16.32 -6.92
C THR A 27 -4.61 -15.32 -7.21
N GLU A 28 -5.49 -15.11 -6.24
CA GLU A 28 -6.50 -14.09 -6.31
C GLU A 28 -5.84 -12.74 -6.15
N ASN A 29 -5.80 -12.01 -7.26
CA ASN A 29 -5.39 -10.62 -7.28
C ASN A 29 -6.19 -9.90 -6.20
N PRO A 30 -5.56 -9.34 -5.14
CA PRO A 30 -6.29 -8.58 -4.14
C PRO A 30 -7.10 -7.48 -4.86
N PRO A 31 -8.36 -7.25 -4.44
CA PRO A 31 -9.17 -6.20 -5.06
C PRO A 31 -8.40 -4.88 -5.05
N LYS A 32 -8.59 -4.05 -6.08
CA LYS A 32 -7.72 -2.88 -6.34
C LYS A 32 -7.59 -1.94 -5.12
N GLN A 33 -8.59 -1.90 -4.25
CA GLN A 33 -8.52 -1.19 -2.97
C GLN A 33 -7.59 -1.89 -1.97
N ALA A 34 -7.79 -3.18 -1.65
CA ALA A 34 -6.93 -3.92 -0.71
C ALA A 34 -5.42 -3.90 -1.06
N PHE A 35 -5.06 -3.88 -2.35
CA PHE A 35 -3.64 -3.67 -2.72
C PHE A 35 -3.17 -2.23 -2.47
N TYR A 36 -4.03 -1.23 -2.70
CA TYR A 36 -3.74 0.16 -2.43
C TYR A 36 -3.66 0.45 -0.93
N ASP A 37 -4.51 -0.17 -0.11
CA ASP A 37 -4.48 -0.08 1.36
C ASP A 37 -3.15 -0.62 1.88
N PHE A 38 -2.77 -1.84 1.45
CA PHE A 38 -1.47 -2.43 1.71
C PHE A 38 -0.30 -1.55 1.23
N TYR A 39 -0.43 -0.94 0.04
CA TYR A 39 0.59 -0.04 -0.48
C TYR A 39 0.72 1.24 0.38
N LEU A 40 -0.38 1.84 0.83
CA LEU A 40 -0.33 2.97 1.76
C LEU A 40 0.25 2.57 3.13
N ASP A 41 0.01 1.34 3.58
CA ASP A 41 0.65 0.74 4.76
C ASP A 41 2.15 0.43 4.57
N GLU A 42 2.66 0.40 3.33
CA GLU A 42 4.10 0.44 3.03
C GLU A 42 4.68 1.86 2.85
N HIS A 43 3.85 2.91 2.89
CA HIS A 43 4.25 4.32 2.71
C HIS A 43 3.79 5.19 3.89
N GLN A 44 3.92 4.64 5.09
CA GLN A 44 3.40 5.20 6.32
C GLN A 44 4.17 6.47 6.75
N ASN A 45 5.47 6.54 6.43
CA ASN A 45 6.35 7.68 6.68
C ASN A 45 6.13 8.83 5.66
N ILE A 46 5.99 10.06 6.17
CA ILE A 46 5.80 11.27 5.36
C ILE A 46 7.02 11.57 4.48
N ALA A 47 8.24 11.29 4.95
CA ALA A 47 9.45 11.47 4.14
C ALA A 47 9.49 10.47 2.97
N CYS A 48 9.08 9.22 3.20
CA CYS A 48 8.93 8.22 2.13
C CYS A 48 7.94 8.71 1.06
N ARG A 49 6.73 9.15 1.47
CA ARG A 49 5.71 9.69 0.55
C ARG A 49 6.15 10.93 -0.22
N ARG A 50 6.86 11.87 0.43
CA ARG A 50 7.45 13.04 -0.25
C ARG A 50 8.45 12.62 -1.33
N LEU A 51 9.27 11.62 -1.02
CA LEU A 51 10.33 11.18 -1.93
C LEU A 51 9.76 10.38 -3.11
N HIS A 52 8.72 9.57 -2.89
CA HIS A 52 7.91 9.01 -3.96
C HIS A 52 7.30 10.12 -4.84
N PHE A 53 6.59 11.08 -4.25
CA PHE A 53 5.98 12.19 -4.99
C PHE A 53 7.01 12.99 -5.83
N ALA A 54 8.19 13.25 -5.27
CA ALA A 54 9.30 13.86 -6.02
C ALA A 54 9.82 12.95 -7.14
N GLY A 55 9.95 11.65 -6.89
CA GLY A 55 10.34 10.64 -7.86
C GLY A 55 9.38 10.53 -9.04
N SER A 56 8.08 10.41 -8.80
CA SER A 56 7.04 10.40 -9.85
C SER A 56 7.05 11.71 -10.64
N SER A 57 7.29 12.86 -9.97
CA SER A 57 7.47 14.17 -10.62
C SER A 57 8.68 14.19 -11.56
N PHE A 58 9.84 13.65 -11.15
CA PHE A 58 11.02 13.54 -12.02
C PHE A 58 10.78 12.59 -13.20
N GLY A 59 10.06 11.48 -12.99
CA GLY A 59 9.61 10.59 -14.06
C GLY A 59 8.73 11.32 -15.09
N LEU A 60 7.73 12.07 -14.62
CA LEU A 60 6.80 12.82 -15.47
C LEU A 60 7.49 13.98 -16.21
N LEU A 61 8.43 14.68 -15.56
CA LEU A 61 9.28 15.70 -16.22
C LEU A 61 10.23 15.08 -17.26
N GLY A 62 10.75 13.88 -17.00
CA GLY A 62 11.54 13.09 -17.95
C GLY A 62 10.72 12.70 -19.19
N LEU A 63 9.48 12.23 -18.98
CA LEU A 63 8.53 11.92 -20.04
C LEU A 63 8.16 13.16 -20.87
N ALA A 64 7.78 14.27 -20.23
CA ALA A 64 7.43 15.52 -20.91
C ALA A 64 8.60 16.07 -21.75
N LYS A 65 9.83 16.02 -21.21
CA LYS A 65 11.03 16.37 -21.99
C LYS A 65 11.28 15.40 -23.14
N SER A 66 11.10 14.09 -22.93
CA SER A 66 11.30 13.06 -23.95
C SER A 66 10.38 13.27 -25.15
N VAL A 67 9.10 13.55 -24.92
CA VAL A 67 8.12 13.90 -25.96
C VAL A 67 8.54 15.19 -26.68
N LYS A 68 8.91 16.25 -25.94
CA LYS A 68 9.33 17.53 -26.52
C LYS A 68 10.61 17.42 -27.37
N THR A 69 11.55 16.54 -27.02
CA THR A 69 12.82 16.38 -27.76
C THR A 69 12.83 15.20 -28.74
N GLY A 70 11.72 14.48 -28.91
CA GLY A 70 11.65 13.29 -29.77
C GLY A 70 12.67 12.19 -29.42
N SER A 71 13.10 12.10 -28.15
CA SER A 71 14.22 11.25 -27.74
C SER A 71 13.97 10.58 -26.41
N ALA A 72 14.30 9.30 -26.28
CA ALA A 72 14.11 8.53 -25.04
C ALA A 72 15.11 8.90 -23.90
N LYS A 73 16.20 9.62 -24.21
CA LYS A 73 17.26 9.93 -23.23
C LYS A 73 16.75 10.66 -21.96
N PRO A 74 15.85 11.66 -22.03
CA PRO A 74 15.30 12.32 -20.83
C PRO A 74 14.35 11.42 -20.04
N LEU A 75 13.62 10.51 -20.71
CA LEU A 75 12.73 9.55 -20.05
C LEU A 75 13.52 8.56 -19.21
N VAL A 76 14.59 7.96 -19.75
CA VAL A 76 15.46 7.05 -18.99
C VAL A 76 16.06 7.73 -17.75
N LYS A 77 16.51 8.99 -17.88
CA LYS A 77 17.00 9.78 -16.74
C LYS A 77 15.90 10.05 -15.70
N GLY A 78 14.68 10.38 -16.14
CA GLY A 78 13.54 10.60 -15.25
C GLY A 78 13.12 9.33 -14.50
N ILE A 79 13.06 8.19 -15.19
CA ILE A 79 12.78 6.88 -14.57
C ILE A 79 13.87 6.53 -13.55
N ALA A 80 15.15 6.65 -13.91
CA ALA A 80 16.25 6.36 -13.00
C ALA A 80 16.23 7.24 -11.73
N ALA A 81 15.95 8.54 -11.89
CA ALA A 81 15.76 9.46 -10.76
C ALA A 81 14.54 9.09 -9.89
N GLY A 82 13.44 8.66 -10.52
CA GLY A 82 12.25 8.17 -9.82
C GLY A 82 12.51 6.94 -8.96
N TYR A 83 13.17 5.93 -9.53
CA TYR A 83 13.56 4.72 -8.79
C TYR A 83 14.56 5.01 -7.66
N ALA A 84 15.54 5.89 -7.89
CA ALA A 84 16.47 6.31 -6.84
C ALA A 84 15.75 7.00 -5.67
N CYS A 85 14.79 7.89 -5.96
CA CYS A 85 13.92 8.50 -4.95
C CYS A 85 13.13 7.43 -4.16
N ALA A 86 12.41 6.54 -4.85
CA ALA A 86 11.60 5.50 -4.21
C ALA A 86 12.44 4.59 -3.30
N TRP A 87 13.61 4.15 -3.77
CA TRP A 87 14.51 3.31 -2.99
C TRP A 87 15.08 4.03 -1.76
N VAL A 88 15.46 5.30 -1.85
CA VAL A 88 15.88 6.06 -0.66
C VAL A 88 14.72 6.19 0.34
N GLY A 89 13.48 6.32 -0.13
CA GLY A 89 12.26 6.33 0.70
C GLY A 89 12.12 5.05 1.50
N HIS A 90 12.04 3.92 0.79
CA HIS A 90 11.89 2.60 1.38
C HIS A 90 13.07 2.19 2.27
N PHE A 91 14.32 2.38 1.85
CA PHE A 91 15.48 1.86 2.60
C PHE A 91 15.90 2.74 3.80
N PHE A 92 15.79 4.07 3.71
CA PHE A 92 16.24 4.95 4.80
C PHE A 92 15.12 5.33 5.78
N PHE A 93 13.91 5.59 5.27
CA PHE A 93 12.82 6.15 6.10
C PHE A 93 11.82 5.11 6.58
N GLU A 94 11.41 4.17 5.71
CA GLU A 94 10.45 3.12 6.05
C GLU A 94 11.13 1.81 6.51
N LYS A 95 12.37 1.58 6.06
CA LYS A 95 13.19 0.38 6.29
C LYS A 95 12.52 -0.92 5.87
N ASN A 96 11.63 -0.87 4.87
CA ASN A 96 10.93 -2.03 4.30
C ASN A 96 11.50 -2.45 2.95
N LYS A 97 11.08 -3.62 2.46
CA LYS A 97 11.41 -4.10 1.10
C LYS A 97 10.30 -3.62 0.14
N PRO A 98 10.60 -2.81 -0.89
CA PRO A 98 9.58 -2.28 -1.80
C PRO A 98 8.64 -3.37 -2.38
N ALA A 99 7.32 -3.20 -2.28
CA ALA A 99 6.34 -4.05 -2.97
C ALA A 99 6.56 -4.17 -4.48
N SER A 100 7.28 -3.22 -5.10
CA SER A 100 7.74 -3.28 -6.50
C SER A 100 8.48 -4.58 -6.85
N PHE A 101 9.12 -5.24 -5.90
CA PHE A 101 9.76 -6.55 -6.11
C PHE A 101 8.76 -7.71 -6.24
N LYS A 102 7.55 -7.59 -5.67
CA LYS A 102 6.50 -8.63 -5.73
C LYS A 102 5.47 -8.35 -6.84
N PHE A 103 5.07 -7.09 -6.99
CA PHE A 103 4.03 -6.67 -7.92
C PHE A 103 4.39 -5.35 -8.62
N PRO A 104 5.39 -5.33 -9.54
CA PRO A 104 5.93 -4.10 -10.11
C PRO A 104 4.87 -3.22 -10.77
N LEU A 105 4.00 -3.79 -11.60
CA LEU A 105 2.92 -3.05 -12.28
C LEU A 105 1.87 -2.51 -11.31
N LYS A 106 1.48 -3.27 -10.26
CA LYS A 106 0.49 -2.80 -9.28
C LYS A 106 1.07 -1.69 -8.39
N SER A 107 2.35 -1.83 -8.02
CA SER A 107 3.07 -0.82 -7.23
C SER A 107 3.20 0.48 -8.02
N PHE A 108 3.52 0.41 -9.31
CA PHE A 108 3.56 1.57 -10.20
C PHE A 108 2.17 2.25 -10.34
N VAL A 109 1.09 1.48 -10.54
CA VAL A 109 -0.27 2.04 -10.58
C VAL A 109 -0.68 2.66 -9.23
N SER A 110 -0.25 2.08 -8.12
CA SER A 110 -0.52 2.60 -6.76
C SER A 110 0.30 3.85 -6.45
N ASP A 111 1.53 3.96 -6.97
CA ASP A 111 2.37 5.17 -6.89
C ASP A 111 1.70 6.34 -7.62
N PHE A 112 1.21 6.12 -8.85
CA PHE A 112 0.44 7.14 -9.57
C PHE A 112 -0.92 7.46 -8.92
N ARG A 113 -1.58 6.49 -8.26
CA ARG A 113 -2.79 6.73 -7.47
C ARG A 113 -2.48 7.60 -6.26
N MET A 114 -1.44 7.27 -5.50
CA MET A 114 -0.95 8.06 -4.36
C MET A 114 -0.54 9.47 -4.79
N TYR A 115 0.18 9.61 -5.90
CA TYR A 115 0.53 10.90 -6.49
C TYR A 115 -0.72 11.74 -6.82
N SER A 116 -1.73 11.13 -7.45
CA SER A 116 -2.99 11.80 -7.73
C SER A 116 -3.80 12.14 -6.47
N ASP A 117 -3.75 11.32 -5.43
CA ASP A 117 -4.46 11.57 -4.17
C ASP A 117 -3.77 12.66 -3.34
N VAL A 118 -2.44 12.79 -3.43
CA VAL A 118 -1.71 13.97 -2.94
C VAL A 118 -2.14 15.23 -3.69
N LEU A 119 -2.19 15.20 -5.03
CA LEU A 119 -2.63 16.36 -5.83
C LEU A 119 -4.08 16.79 -5.55
N ARG A 120 -4.97 15.83 -5.25
CA ARG A 120 -6.37 16.09 -4.88
C ARG A 120 -6.54 16.56 -3.42
N GLY A 121 -5.50 16.53 -2.60
CA GLY A 121 -5.60 16.78 -1.16
C GLY A 121 -6.40 15.70 -0.41
N ASN A 122 -6.38 14.48 -0.93
CA ASN A 122 -6.84 13.25 -0.26
C ASN A 122 -5.74 12.65 0.62
N LEU A 123 -4.47 12.87 0.27
CA LEU A 123 -3.28 12.49 1.05
C LEU A 123 -2.41 13.70 1.34
N SER A 124 -1.78 13.70 2.51
CA SER A 124 -1.02 14.81 3.06
C SER A 124 0.47 14.50 3.07
N LEU A 125 1.26 15.42 2.49
CA LEU A 125 2.72 15.41 2.58
C LEU A 125 3.25 16.15 3.82
N ARG A 126 2.39 16.54 4.77
CA ARG A 126 2.80 17.23 6.01
C ARG A 126 2.72 16.32 7.22
N ASP A 127 1.55 15.70 7.40
CA ASP A 127 1.18 14.88 8.55
C ASP A 127 0.01 13.97 8.13
N ARG A 128 0.08 12.68 8.50
CA ARG A 128 -0.91 11.66 8.15
C ARG A 128 -2.30 11.96 8.70
N LYS A 129 -2.42 12.72 9.80
CA LYS A 129 -3.74 13.05 10.39
C LYS A 129 -4.68 13.84 9.46
N PHE A 130 -4.15 14.34 8.34
CA PHE A 130 -4.92 15.03 7.29
C PHE A 130 -5.22 14.14 6.08
N ASP A 131 -4.85 12.86 6.11
CA ASP A 131 -5.22 11.89 5.08
C ASP A 131 -6.72 11.59 5.15
N LYS A 132 -7.41 11.81 4.03
CA LYS A 132 -8.84 11.55 3.84
C LYS A 132 -9.12 10.23 3.13
N ALA A 133 -8.12 9.70 2.42
CA ALA A 133 -8.18 8.40 1.79
C ALA A 133 -7.78 7.30 2.78
N ARG A 134 -8.65 6.30 2.91
CA ARG A 134 -8.36 4.97 3.45
C ARG A 134 -9.16 3.97 2.62
#